data_AF-A0A7K3QM31-F1
#
_entry.id   AF-A0A7K3QM31-F1
#
_cell.length_a   1.000
_cell.length_b   1.000
_cell.length_c   1.000
_cell.angle_alpha   90.00
_cell.angle_beta   90.00
_cell.angle_gamma   90.00
#
_symmetry.space_group_name_H-M   'P 1'
#
loop_
_entity.id
_entity.type
_entity.pdbx_description
1 polymer ?
#
loop_
_entity_poly.entity_id
_entity_poly.type
_entity_poly.pdbx_seq_one_letter_code
_entity_poly.pdbx_strand_id
1 'polypeptide(L)'
;MELLAVFDALRRDPSLRLNDAGRNVLRLLDACAVVVRDRGRILDTVPAHCRLPLAELAEGYAGVWAVLAEELRERDLSEADLSQPSSLGA
;
A
#
# COMPACT_ATOMS: atom_id res chain seq x y z
N MET A 1 -13.51 -4.26 -5.00
CA MET A 1 -12.72 -4.77 -6.15
C MET A 1 -11.69 -3.77 -6.66
N GLU A 2 -11.87 -2.47 -6.41
CA GLU A 2 -10.96 -1.40 -6.85
C GLU A 2 -9.51 -1.55 -6.36
N LEU A 3 -9.28 -1.94 -5.09
CA LEU A 3 -7.93 -2.10 -4.54
C LEU A 3 -7.09 -3.16 -5.27
N LEU A 4 -7.69 -4.30 -5.64
CA LEU A 4 -6.99 -5.35 -6.37
C LEU A 4 -6.66 -4.92 -7.80
N ALA A 5 -7.53 -4.12 -8.42
CA ALA A 5 -7.28 -3.57 -9.76
C ALA A 5 -6.11 -2.57 -9.77
N VAL A 6 -6.02 -1.70 -8.77
CA VAL A 6 -4.89 -0.77 -8.59
C VAL A 6 -3.59 -1.56 -8.36
N PHE A 7 -3.62 -2.57 -7.49
CA PHE A 7 -2.44 -3.41 -7.26
C PHE A 7 -1.98 -4.13 -8.53
N ASP A 8 -2.91 -4.65 -9.33
CA ASP A 8 -2.64 -5.27 -10.62
C ASP A 8 -1.99 -4.31 -11.62
N ALA A 9 -2.35 -3.03 -11.61
CA ALA A 9 -1.68 -2.01 -12.41
C ALA A 9 -0.23 -1.79 -11.93
N LEU A 10 -0.02 -1.62 -10.62
CA LEU A 10 1.31 -1.44 -10.02
C LEU A 10 2.24 -2.65 -10.28
N ARG A 11 1.73 -3.88 -10.25
CA ARG A 11 2.50 -5.10 -10.58
C ARG A 11 3.02 -5.13 -12.02
N ARG A 12 2.35 -4.43 -12.94
CA ARG A 12 2.74 -4.34 -14.35
C ARG A 12 3.70 -3.18 -14.62
N ASP A 13 3.88 -2.27 -13.67
CA ASP A 13 4.79 -1.14 -13.80
C ASP A 13 6.27 -1.60 -13.82
N PRO A 14 7.02 -1.35 -14.91
CA PRO A 14 8.43 -1.73 -15.00
C PRO A 14 9.33 -1.02 -13.97
N SER A 15 9.01 0.22 -13.57
CA SER A 15 9.83 1.02 -12.64
C SER A 15 9.86 0.40 -11.24
N LEU A 16 8.72 -0.14 -10.78
CA LEU A 16 8.63 -0.88 -9.51
C LEU A 16 9.33 -2.23 -9.56
N ARG A 17 9.50 -2.80 -10.75
CA ARG A 17 10.15 -4.11 -10.91
C ARG A 17 11.66 -4.01 -11.10
N LEU A 18 12.15 -2.83 -11.46
CA LEU A 18 13.54 -2.61 -11.86
C LEU A 18 14.51 -2.73 -10.69
N ASN A 19 14.11 -2.33 -9.47
CA ASN A 19 14.97 -2.33 -8.29
C ASN A 19 14.40 -3.18 -7.14
N ASP A 20 15.26 -3.50 -6.15
CA ASP A 20 14.87 -4.31 -5.00
C ASP A 20 13.82 -3.65 -4.11
N ALA A 21 13.88 -2.32 -3.96
CA ALA A 21 12.93 -1.58 -3.14
C ALA A 21 11.50 -1.70 -3.67
N GLY A 22 11.29 -1.47 -4.97
CA GLY A 22 9.99 -1.61 -5.62
C GLY A 22 9.49 -3.06 -5.61
N ARG A 23 10.38 -4.06 -5.82
CA ARG A 23 9.99 -5.47 -5.69
C ARG A 23 9.54 -5.82 -4.27
N ASN A 24 10.16 -5.23 -3.24
CA ASN A 24 9.75 -5.42 -1.86
C ASN A 24 8.38 -4.81 -1.58
N VAL A 25 8.10 -3.61 -2.11
CA VAL A 25 6.76 -3.00 -2.04
C VAL A 25 5.72 -3.91 -2.68
N LEU A 26 5.99 -4.45 -3.87
CA LEU A 26 5.05 -5.36 -4.55
C LEU A 26 4.78 -6.64 -3.75
N ARG A 27 5.80 -7.23 -3.11
CA ARG A 27 5.62 -8.41 -2.24
C ARG A 27 4.78 -8.09 -1.01
N LEU A 28 4.99 -6.91 -0.41
CA LEU A 28 4.25 -6.48 0.76
C LEU A 28 2.77 -6.25 0.42
N LEU A 29 2.48 -5.60 -0.71
CA LEU A 29 1.11 -5.41 -1.20
C LEU A 29 0.43 -6.74 -1.57
N ASP A 30 1.17 -7.73 -2.09
CA ASP A 30 0.65 -9.07 -2.37
C ASP A 30 0.17 -9.78 -1.09
N ALA A 31 0.93 -9.66 0.01
CA ALA A 31 0.53 -10.18 1.31
C ALA A 31 -0.74 -9.51 1.84
N CYS A 32 -0.89 -8.19 1.66
CA CYS A 32 -2.14 -7.49 1.99
C CYS A 32 -3.31 -7.93 1.11
N ALA A 33 -3.08 -8.20 -0.17
CA ALA A 33 -4.10 -8.69 -1.10
C ALA A 33 -4.68 -10.05 -0.67
N VAL A 34 -3.89 -10.91 -0.01
CA VAL A 34 -4.39 -12.16 0.58
C VAL A 34 -5.49 -11.88 1.60
N VAL A 35 -5.31 -10.89 2.49
CA VAL A 35 -6.32 -10.52 3.48
C VAL A 35 -7.62 -10.08 2.82
N VAL A 36 -7.54 -9.34 1.72
CA VAL A 36 -8.70 -8.87 0.97
C VAL A 36 -9.45 -10.01 0.28
N ARG A 37 -8.73 -10.99 -0.25
CA ARG A 37 -9.29 -12.14 -0.98
C ARG A 37 -9.84 -13.23 -0.07
N ASP A 38 -9.11 -13.53 1.01
CA ASP A 38 -9.31 -14.73 1.82
C ASP A 38 -9.75 -14.42 3.26
N ARG A 39 -10.28 -13.21 3.51
CA ARG A 39 -10.70 -12.75 4.85
C ARG A 39 -11.52 -13.79 5.62
N GLY A 40 -12.51 -14.40 4.99
CA GLY A 40 -13.36 -15.42 5.63
C GLY A 40 -12.56 -16.63 6.09
N ARG A 41 -11.73 -17.18 5.20
CA ARG A 41 -10.84 -18.30 5.51
C ARG A 41 -9.85 -17.97 6.63
N ILE A 42 -9.34 -16.74 6.69
CA ILE A 42 -8.47 -16.28 7.78
C ILE A 42 -9.25 -16.32 9.10
N LEU A 43 -10.47 -15.78 9.15
CA LEU A 43 -11.30 -15.80 10.36
C LEU A 43 -11.64 -17.23 10.83
N ASP A 44 -11.87 -18.15 9.88
CA ASP A 44 -12.20 -19.54 10.17
C ASP A 44 -10.99 -20.37 10.64
N THR A 45 -9.78 -20.02 10.19
CA THR A 45 -8.55 -20.77 10.50
C THR A 45 -7.83 -20.28 11.77
N VAL A 46 -8.02 -19.01 12.16
CA VAL A 46 -7.33 -18.42 13.32
C VAL A 46 -7.89 -18.99 14.63
N PRO A 47 -7.04 -19.58 15.50
CA PRO A 47 -7.47 -20.09 16.80
C PRO A 47 -8.09 -18.99 17.68
N ALA A 48 -9.08 -19.35 18.49
CA ALA A 48 -9.84 -18.38 19.29
C ALA A 48 -8.96 -17.49 20.18
N HIS A 49 -7.92 -18.04 20.79
CA HIS A 49 -6.99 -17.30 21.66
C HIS A 49 -6.02 -16.38 20.89
N CYS A 50 -5.86 -16.56 19.58
CA CYS A 50 -5.03 -15.72 18.72
C CYS A 50 -5.79 -14.53 18.11
N ARG A 51 -7.13 -14.55 18.15
CA ARG A 51 -7.96 -13.56 17.42
C ARG A 51 -7.72 -12.13 17.89
N LEU A 52 -7.68 -11.92 19.21
CA LEU A 52 -7.50 -10.58 19.76
C LEU A 52 -6.08 -10.03 19.49
N PRO A 53 -4.98 -10.76 19.78
CA PRO A 53 -3.64 -10.29 19.40
C PRO A 53 -3.50 -10.05 17.88
N LEU A 54 -4.11 -10.89 17.05
CA LEU A 54 -4.08 -10.69 15.60
C LEU A 54 -4.86 -9.45 15.15
N ALA A 55 -5.98 -9.15 15.80
CA ALA A 55 -6.75 -7.93 15.55
C ALA A 55 -5.93 -6.69 15.91
N GLU A 56 -5.28 -6.67 17.08
CA GLU A 56 -4.39 -5.57 17.51
C GLU A 56 -3.25 -5.34 16.51
N LEU A 57 -2.61 -6.41 16.03
CA LEU A 57 -1.58 -6.31 14.99
C LEU A 57 -2.13 -5.77 13.67
N ALA A 58 -3.30 -6.24 13.24
CA ALA A 58 -3.93 -5.78 12.02
C ALA A 58 -4.28 -4.28 12.08
N GLU A 59 -4.80 -3.82 13.22
CA GLU A 59 -5.08 -2.40 13.46
C GLU A 59 -3.80 -1.55 13.47
N GLY A 60 -2.75 -2.02 14.15
CA GLY A 60 -1.45 -1.36 14.15
C GLY A 60 -0.87 -1.21 12.73
N TYR A 61 -0.95 -2.26 11.92
CA TYR A 61 -0.50 -2.20 10.52
C TYR A 61 -1.38 -1.30 9.67
N ALA A 62 -2.69 -1.29 9.87
CA ALA A 62 -3.57 -0.34 9.18
C ALA A 62 -3.14 1.12 9.45
N GLY A 63 -2.74 1.43 10.69
CA GLY A 63 -2.16 2.73 11.05
C GLY A 63 -0.88 3.05 10.28
N VAL A 64 0.07 2.11 10.22
CA VAL A 64 1.32 2.28 9.45
C VAL A 64 1.04 2.53 7.97
N TRP A 65 0.10 1.79 7.38
CA TRP A 65 -0.30 1.99 5.99
C TRP A 65 -0.97 3.34 5.75
N ALA A 66 -1.75 3.84 6.71
CA ALA A 66 -2.38 5.15 6.61
C ALA A 66 -1.33 6.27 6.59
N VAL A 67 -0.31 6.20 7.46
CA VAL A 67 0.81 7.16 7.47
C VAL A 67 1.59 7.10 6.17
N LEU A 68 1.96 5.90 5.70
CA LEU A 68 2.68 5.75 4.43
C LEU A 68 1.90 6.35 3.26
N ALA A 69 0.57 6.14 3.21
CA ALA A 69 -0.26 6.68 2.16
C ALA A 69 -0.30 8.21 2.19
N GLU A 70 -0.26 8.83 3.37
CA GLU A 70 -0.17 10.28 3.52
C GLU A 70 1.16 10.82 3.02
N GLU A 71 2.28 10.26 3.48
CA GLU A 71 3.60 10.69 3.03
C GLU A 71 3.80 10.56 1.52
N LEU A 72 3.20 9.53 0.89
CA LEU A 72 3.23 9.37 -0.57
C LEU A 72 2.46 10.49 -1.28
N ARG A 73 1.30 10.91 -0.76
CA ARG A 73 0.53 12.04 -1.31
C ARG A 73 1.26 13.36 -1.13
N GLU A 74 1.83 13.60 0.04
CA GLU A 74 2.60 14.82 0.30
C GLU A 74 3.80 14.96 -0.65
N ARG A 75 4.51 13.85 -0.93
CA ARG A 75 5.62 13.83 -1.89
C ARG A 75 5.15 14.08 -3.32
N ASP A 76 4.06 13.47 -3.75
CA ASP A 76 3.49 13.68 -5.10
C ASP A 76 3.04 15.14 -5.32
N LEU A 77 2.39 15.74 -4.33
CA LEU A 77 2.02 17.16 -4.37
C LEU A 77 3.25 18.08 -4.42
N SER A 78 4.29 17.79 -3.65
CA SER A 78 5.56 18.54 -3.66
C SER A 78 6.29 18.45 -5.01
N GLU A 79 6.33 17.27 -5.62
CA GLU A 79 6.92 17.07 -6.95
C GLU A 79 6.12 17.77 -8.06
N ALA A 80 4.79 17.81 -7.94
CA ALA A 80 3.91 18.55 -8.85
C ALA A 80 4.15 20.07 -8.76
N ASP A 81 4.32 20.61 -7.55
CA ASP A 81 4.61 22.03 -7.33
C ASP A 81 6.00 22.44 -7.87
N LEU A 82 7.00 21.57 -7.76
CA LEU A 82 8.35 21.79 -8.31
C LEU A 82 8.41 21.67 -9.84
N SER A 83 7.41 21.02 -10.46
CA SER A 83 7.35 20.81 -11.91
C SER A 83 6.61 21.93 -12.66
N GLN A 84 6.06 22.93 -11.96
CA GLN A 84 5.51 24.13 -12.60
C GLN A 84 6.64 25.12 -12.94
N PRO A 85 6.87 25.46 -14.22
CA PRO A 85 7.82 26.52 -14.55
C PRO A 85 7.25 27.84 -14.02
N SER A 86 8.06 28.56 -13.23
CA SER A 86 7.80 29.94 -12.82
C SER A 86 7.63 30.84 -14.05
N SER A 87 6.44 30.86 -14.63
CA SER A 87 6.01 31.90 -15.54
C SER A 87 5.63 33.11 -14.70
N LEU A 88 6.63 33.90 -14.31
CA LEU A 88 6.45 35.32 -14.04
C LEU A 88 7.70 36.09 -14.50
N GLY A 89 7.78 36.25 -15.82
CA GLY A 89 8.48 37.35 -16.45
C GLY A 89 7.46 38.12 -17.30
N ALA A 90 7.03 39.28 -16.80
CA ALA A 90 6.50 40.42 -17.54
C ALA A 90 6.42 41.62 -16.60
#